data_AF-A0AA92UKA2-F1
#
_entry.id   AF-A0AA92UKA2-F1
#
_cell.length_a   1.000
_cell.length_b   1.000
_cell.length_c   1.000
_cell.angle_alpha   90.00
_cell.angle_beta   90.00
_cell.angle_gamma   90.00
#
_symmetry.space_group_name_H-M   'P 1'
#
loop_
_entity.id
_entity.type
_entity.pdbx_description
1 polymer ?
#
loop_
_entity_poly.entity_id
_entity_poly.type
_entity_poly.pdbx_seq_one_letter_code
_entity_poly.pdbx_strand_id
1 'polypeptide(L)'
;KAEIMQKVVENSITDTLPASFLQTHPNAHVVIDLGAAHHLTRIEHPWLVTSCQWSDKLVRSALVWLCQKLGKPILKLTNKDYNENGLSELLALYGSAYNANIKIFNDLQHTITGWPGGKPNADDTYRPERATPFPKKVIVFSPHPDDDVISMGGTIRRLVQQNHDVHVAYETSGNIAVGDEEVTRFMHFINGFNQLFADSKDSIISNKYKEIKTFFAKKKESDFDTRDILTIKGLIRRGEARIACTYNEIPLDHVHFLDLPFYESGKIEKLPMTEKDVEVVRALLQKVQPHQIYVAGDLADPHGTHKKCTDAVLAAIDEEKKAGAEWLKDCRIWMYRGAWAEWEIE
;
A
#
# COMPACT_ATOMS: atom_id res chain seq x y z
N LYS A 1 -19.18 -6.09 -5.98
CA LYS A 1 -19.84 -7.16 -6.79
C LYS A 1 -20.04 -8.44 -5.97
N ALA A 2 -19.00 -8.95 -5.30
CA ALA A 2 -19.07 -10.16 -4.48
C ALA A 2 -20.25 -10.17 -3.47
N GLU A 3 -20.40 -9.10 -2.70
CA GLU A 3 -21.49 -8.97 -1.72
C GLU A 3 -22.89 -9.14 -2.34
N ILE A 4 -23.13 -8.54 -3.52
CA ILE A 4 -24.42 -8.67 -4.22
C ILE A 4 -24.63 -10.10 -4.70
N MET A 5 -23.58 -10.75 -5.23
CA MET A 5 -23.69 -12.14 -5.69
C MET A 5 -23.98 -13.10 -4.54
N GLN A 6 -23.36 -12.92 -3.37
CA GLN A 6 -23.69 -13.69 -2.17
C GLN A 6 -25.16 -13.53 -1.78
N LYS A 7 -25.67 -12.29 -1.76
CA LYS A 7 -27.09 -12.03 -1.46
C LYS A 7 -28.03 -12.70 -2.46
N VAL A 8 -27.66 -12.74 -3.74
CA VAL A 8 -28.46 -13.35 -4.80
C VAL A 8 -28.44 -14.87 -4.74
N VAL A 9 -27.32 -15.49 -4.38
CA VAL A 9 -27.14 -16.95 -4.47
C VAL A 9 -27.42 -17.69 -3.16
N GLU A 10 -27.06 -17.12 -2.01
CA GLU A 10 -27.05 -17.85 -0.73
C GLU A 10 -28.00 -17.27 0.34
N ASN A 11 -28.32 -15.97 0.29
CA ASN A 11 -29.18 -15.34 1.30
C ASN A 11 -30.67 -15.44 0.96
N SER A 12 -31.51 -15.05 1.92
CA SER A 12 -32.97 -15.03 1.76
C SER A 12 -33.44 -14.23 0.54
N ILE A 13 -34.44 -14.77 -0.15
CA ILE A 13 -35.09 -14.15 -1.31
C ILE A 13 -35.75 -12.82 -0.90
N THR A 14 -35.57 -11.79 -1.72
CA THR A 14 -36.11 -10.45 -1.46
C THR A 14 -36.45 -9.71 -2.76
N ASP A 15 -37.56 -8.96 -2.75
CA ASP A 15 -37.99 -8.11 -3.87
C ASP A 15 -37.01 -6.99 -4.20
N THR A 16 -36.18 -6.59 -3.22
CA THR A 16 -35.12 -5.58 -3.43
C THR A 16 -33.98 -6.08 -4.32
N LEU A 17 -33.83 -7.41 -4.45
CA LEU A 17 -32.89 -8.08 -5.35
C LEU A 17 -33.64 -9.15 -6.15
N PRO A 18 -34.35 -8.79 -7.24
CA PRO A 18 -35.18 -9.72 -8.00
C PRO A 18 -34.46 -10.98 -8.49
N ALA A 19 -33.15 -10.90 -8.72
CA ALA A 19 -32.33 -12.06 -9.10
C ALA A 19 -32.31 -13.16 -8.03
N SER A 20 -32.56 -12.85 -6.75
CA SER A 20 -32.63 -13.83 -5.67
C SER A 20 -33.78 -14.84 -5.86
N PHE A 21 -34.86 -14.46 -6.57
CA PHE A 21 -35.96 -15.38 -6.87
C PHE A 21 -35.53 -16.56 -7.75
N LEU A 22 -34.44 -16.42 -8.51
CA LEU A 22 -33.89 -17.50 -9.33
C LEU A 22 -33.38 -18.68 -8.49
N GLN A 23 -33.15 -18.51 -7.19
CA GLN A 23 -32.85 -19.62 -6.26
C GLN A 23 -33.95 -20.70 -6.25
N THR A 24 -35.20 -20.33 -6.54
CA THR A 24 -36.33 -21.28 -6.59
C THR A 24 -36.45 -22.04 -7.91
N HIS A 25 -35.70 -21.62 -8.94
CA HIS A 25 -35.82 -22.19 -10.27
C HIS A 25 -34.83 -23.35 -10.47
N PRO A 26 -35.30 -24.59 -10.70
CA PRO A 26 -34.45 -25.78 -10.67
C PRO A 26 -33.39 -25.84 -11.78
N ASN A 27 -33.56 -25.05 -12.85
CA ASN A 27 -32.61 -25.00 -13.97
C ASN A 27 -31.75 -23.71 -14.00
N ALA A 28 -31.79 -22.89 -12.95
CA ALA A 28 -30.96 -21.69 -12.89
C ALA A 28 -29.49 -22.05 -12.70
N HIS A 29 -28.61 -21.41 -13.48
CA HIS A 29 -27.16 -21.55 -13.36
C HIS A 29 -26.52 -20.16 -13.22
N VAL A 30 -25.56 -20.03 -12.31
CA VAL A 30 -24.82 -18.78 -12.08
C VAL A 30 -23.38 -19.00 -12.53
N VAL A 31 -22.96 -18.21 -13.52
CA VAL A 31 -21.59 -18.22 -14.05
C VAL A 31 -20.94 -16.89 -13.69
N ILE A 32 -19.93 -16.93 -12.83
CA ILE A 32 -19.25 -15.74 -12.29
C ILE A 32 -17.75 -15.99 -12.16
N ASP A 33 -16.96 -14.92 -12.22
CA ASP A 33 -15.52 -14.97 -11.95
C ASP A 33 -15.23 -15.11 -10.44
N LEU A 34 -14.00 -15.48 -10.09
CA LEU A 34 -13.58 -15.71 -8.71
C LEU A 34 -13.68 -14.46 -7.83
N GLY A 35 -13.43 -13.26 -8.39
CA GLY A 35 -13.54 -12.01 -7.64
C GLY A 35 -14.99 -11.69 -7.28
N ALA A 36 -15.93 -11.95 -8.20
CA ALA A 36 -17.36 -11.84 -7.94
C ALA A 36 -17.91 -13.00 -7.08
N ALA A 37 -17.24 -14.15 -7.04
CA ALA A 37 -17.61 -15.30 -6.22
C ALA A 37 -17.01 -15.28 -4.80
N HIS A 38 -16.15 -14.30 -4.49
CA HIS A 38 -15.26 -14.38 -3.33
C HIS A 38 -15.97 -14.57 -1.97
N HIS A 39 -17.17 -13.99 -1.81
CA HIS A 39 -17.98 -14.10 -0.59
C HIS A 39 -18.95 -15.30 -0.61
N LEU A 40 -18.96 -16.12 -1.66
CA LEU A 40 -19.77 -17.33 -1.63
C LEU A 40 -19.17 -18.31 -0.63
N THR A 41 -20.02 -18.96 0.17
CA THR A 41 -19.61 -19.88 1.24
C THR A 41 -18.65 -20.95 0.72
N ARG A 42 -18.87 -21.45 -0.50
CA ARG A 42 -17.99 -22.46 -1.12
C ARG A 42 -16.57 -21.95 -1.42
N ILE A 43 -16.38 -20.65 -1.55
CA ILE A 43 -15.09 -20.01 -1.87
C ILE A 43 -14.44 -19.49 -0.60
N GLU A 44 -15.21 -18.77 0.23
CA GLU A 44 -14.73 -18.13 1.45
C GLU A 44 -14.54 -19.14 2.59
N HIS A 45 -15.53 -20.02 2.81
CA HIS A 45 -15.57 -20.97 3.91
C HIS A 45 -15.83 -22.42 3.40
N PRO A 46 -14.97 -22.96 2.51
CA PRO A 46 -15.23 -24.22 1.81
C PRO A 46 -15.48 -25.42 2.74
N TRP A 47 -14.95 -25.38 3.97
CA TRP A 47 -15.12 -26.41 4.99
C TRP A 47 -16.56 -26.58 5.48
N LEU A 48 -17.43 -25.59 5.25
CA LEU A 48 -18.85 -25.69 5.61
C LEU A 48 -19.67 -26.48 4.59
N VAL A 49 -19.14 -26.65 3.37
CA VAL A 49 -19.85 -27.31 2.26
C VAL A 49 -19.22 -28.61 1.83
N THR A 50 -17.90 -28.78 2.03
CA THR A 50 -17.19 -29.98 1.59
C THR A 50 -15.89 -30.19 2.36
N SER A 51 -15.36 -31.42 2.29
CA SER A 51 -14.03 -31.73 2.83
C SER A 51 -12.94 -30.97 2.09
N CYS A 52 -11.97 -30.46 2.84
CA CYS A 52 -10.96 -29.56 2.31
C CYS A 52 -9.56 -30.20 2.27
N GLN A 53 -8.75 -29.81 1.28
CA GLN A 53 -7.31 -29.95 1.38
C GLN A 53 -6.77 -28.82 2.25
N TRP A 54 -6.48 -29.14 3.51
CA TRP A 54 -6.06 -28.16 4.53
C TRP A 54 -4.63 -27.68 4.30
N SER A 55 -4.49 -26.49 3.73
CA SER A 55 -3.24 -25.72 3.70
C SER A 55 -3.11 -24.83 4.96
N ASP A 56 -1.90 -24.38 5.31
CA ASP A 56 -1.71 -23.48 6.45
C ASP A 56 -2.54 -22.19 6.33
N LYS A 57 -2.69 -21.66 5.11
CA LYS A 57 -3.57 -20.52 4.85
C LYS A 57 -5.03 -20.84 5.16
N LEU A 58 -5.53 -21.98 4.67
CA LEU A 58 -6.93 -22.37 4.88
C LEU A 58 -7.22 -22.67 6.35
N VAL A 59 -6.29 -23.31 7.05
CA VAL A 59 -6.41 -23.55 8.50
C VAL A 59 -6.47 -22.22 9.25
N ARG A 60 -5.61 -21.24 8.90
CA ARG A 60 -5.62 -19.91 9.52
C ARG A 60 -6.95 -19.19 9.31
N SER A 61 -7.42 -19.08 8.06
CA SER A 61 -8.71 -18.45 7.75
C SER A 61 -9.85 -19.13 8.52
N ALA A 62 -9.92 -20.47 8.54
CA ALA A 62 -10.96 -21.18 9.29
C ALA A 62 -10.95 -20.90 10.80
N LEU A 63 -9.77 -20.79 11.43
CA LEU A 63 -9.68 -20.50 12.87
C LEU A 63 -9.93 -19.03 13.18
N VAL A 64 -9.51 -18.12 12.32
CA VAL A 64 -9.80 -16.68 12.45
C VAL A 64 -11.31 -16.45 12.32
N TRP A 65 -11.94 -17.04 11.31
CA TRP A 65 -13.38 -17.08 11.12
C TRP A 65 -14.10 -17.61 12.37
N LEU A 66 -13.64 -18.75 12.93
CA LEU A 66 -14.26 -19.33 14.13
C LEU A 66 -14.12 -18.41 15.35
N CYS A 67 -12.96 -17.76 15.51
CA CYS A 67 -12.73 -16.77 16.58
C CYS A 67 -13.70 -15.60 16.46
N GLN A 68 -13.85 -15.04 15.26
CA GLN A 68 -14.74 -13.90 14.99
C GLN A 68 -16.21 -14.30 15.20
N LYS A 69 -16.64 -15.45 14.66
CA LYS A 69 -17.99 -15.98 14.81
C LYS A 69 -18.41 -16.17 16.26
N LEU A 70 -17.49 -16.64 17.11
CA LEU A 70 -17.77 -16.92 18.52
C LEU A 70 -17.40 -15.76 19.47
N GLY A 71 -16.72 -14.72 18.98
CA GLY A 71 -16.15 -13.67 19.83
C GLY A 71 -15.11 -14.20 20.83
N LYS A 72 -14.39 -15.28 20.48
CA LYS A 72 -13.44 -15.96 21.37
C LYS A 72 -12.00 -15.78 20.87
N PRO A 73 -11.03 -15.50 21.76
CA PRO A 73 -9.61 -15.58 21.42
C PRO A 73 -9.20 -17.00 21.00
N ILE A 74 -8.27 -17.12 20.05
CA ILE A 74 -7.86 -18.41 19.46
C ILE A 74 -7.45 -19.46 20.51
N LEU A 75 -6.70 -19.06 21.53
CA LEU A 75 -6.25 -19.98 22.60
C LEU A 75 -7.38 -20.48 23.51
N LYS A 76 -8.60 -19.92 23.40
CA LYS A 76 -9.78 -20.32 24.17
C LYS A 76 -10.77 -21.18 23.37
N LEU A 77 -10.50 -21.47 22.09
CA LEU A 77 -11.33 -22.38 21.31
C LEU A 77 -11.17 -23.81 21.82
N THR A 78 -12.29 -24.52 21.93
CA THR A 78 -12.36 -25.89 22.46
C THR A 78 -12.72 -26.90 21.36
N ASN A 79 -12.53 -28.20 21.61
CA ASN A 79 -12.98 -29.23 20.68
C ASN A 79 -14.49 -29.13 20.36
N LYS A 80 -15.29 -28.67 21.33
CA LYS A 80 -16.72 -28.44 21.13
C LYS A 80 -16.96 -27.35 20.08
N ASP A 81 -16.23 -26.24 20.18
CA ASP A 81 -16.35 -25.12 19.24
C ASP A 81 -16.05 -25.56 17.80
N TYR A 82 -15.02 -26.40 17.59
CA TYR A 82 -14.67 -26.93 16.26
C TYR A 82 -15.76 -27.87 15.72
N ASN A 83 -16.23 -28.81 16.55
CA ASN A 83 -17.25 -29.79 16.16
C ASN A 83 -18.59 -29.13 15.79
N GLU A 84 -19.01 -28.12 16.55
CA GLU A 84 -20.28 -27.42 16.31
C GLU A 84 -20.25 -26.49 15.09
N ASN A 85 -19.07 -26.25 14.50
CA ASN A 85 -18.87 -25.29 13.41
C ASN A 85 -18.21 -25.88 12.15
N GLY A 86 -18.29 -27.21 11.96
CA GLY A 86 -17.83 -27.85 10.72
C GLY A 86 -16.31 -27.97 10.58
N LEU A 87 -15.56 -27.88 11.69
CA LEU A 87 -14.10 -27.96 11.71
C LEU A 87 -13.58 -29.26 12.36
N SER A 88 -14.40 -30.31 12.42
CA SER A 88 -13.99 -31.61 12.98
C SER A 88 -12.79 -32.24 12.23
N GLU A 89 -12.63 -31.97 10.93
CA GLU A 89 -11.46 -32.41 10.15
C GLU A 89 -10.15 -31.84 10.71
N LEU A 90 -10.16 -30.60 11.21
CA LEU A 90 -8.98 -30.00 11.83
C LEU A 90 -8.65 -30.69 13.16
N LEU A 91 -9.65 -31.14 13.92
CA LEU A 91 -9.41 -31.94 15.12
C LEU A 91 -8.79 -33.29 14.80
N ALA A 92 -9.20 -33.92 13.69
CA ALA A 92 -8.58 -35.17 13.23
C ALA A 92 -7.13 -34.95 12.79
N LEU A 93 -6.84 -33.83 12.11
CA LEU A 93 -5.50 -33.51 11.61
C LEU A 93 -4.52 -33.14 12.74
N TYR A 94 -4.95 -32.32 13.69
CA TYR A 94 -4.11 -31.79 14.76
C TYR A 94 -4.24 -32.57 16.09
N GLY A 95 -5.17 -33.52 16.16
CA GLY A 95 -5.49 -34.32 17.35
C GLY A 95 -6.33 -33.59 18.41
N SER A 96 -6.23 -32.27 18.51
CA SER A 96 -7.05 -31.45 19.42
C SER A 96 -7.12 -30.00 18.98
N ALA A 97 -8.14 -29.28 19.46
CA ALA A 97 -8.24 -27.82 19.30
C ALA A 97 -7.02 -27.13 19.91
N TYR A 98 -6.51 -27.61 21.04
CA TYR A 98 -5.33 -27.04 21.70
C TYR A 98 -4.11 -26.98 20.76
N ASN A 99 -3.82 -28.09 20.07
CA ASN A 99 -2.68 -28.17 19.15
C ASN A 99 -2.86 -27.25 17.93
N ALA A 100 -4.07 -27.23 17.35
CA ALA A 100 -4.39 -26.35 16.23
C ALA A 100 -4.29 -24.86 16.63
N ASN A 101 -4.84 -24.51 17.80
CA ASN A 101 -4.82 -23.16 18.33
C ASN A 101 -3.40 -22.65 18.56
N ILE A 102 -2.52 -23.46 19.17
CA ILE A 102 -1.12 -23.07 19.42
C ILE A 102 -0.36 -22.86 18.11
N LYS A 103 -0.55 -23.75 17.13
CA LYS A 103 0.10 -23.60 15.82
C LYS A 103 -0.26 -22.26 15.19
N ILE A 104 -1.56 -21.99 15.04
CA ILE A 104 -2.01 -20.76 14.37
C ILE A 104 -1.71 -19.51 15.21
N PHE A 105 -1.76 -19.60 16.54
CA PHE A 105 -1.32 -18.51 17.41
C PHE A 105 0.15 -18.16 17.16
N ASN A 106 1.03 -19.17 17.11
CA ASN A 106 2.45 -18.95 16.83
C ASN A 106 2.64 -18.39 15.42
N ASP A 107 1.96 -18.94 14.41
CA ASP A 107 2.04 -18.44 13.03
C ASP A 107 1.67 -16.95 12.93
N LEU A 108 0.60 -16.52 13.62
CA LEU A 108 0.19 -15.11 13.68
C LEU A 108 1.18 -14.27 14.50
N GLN A 109 1.65 -14.77 15.64
CA GLN A 109 2.60 -14.03 16.48
C GLN A 109 3.92 -13.79 15.73
N HIS A 110 4.38 -14.77 14.95
CA HIS A 110 5.61 -14.71 14.17
C HIS A 110 5.56 -13.67 13.04
N THR A 111 4.37 -13.23 12.57
CA THR A 111 4.28 -12.14 11.59
C THR A 111 4.47 -10.76 12.22
N ILE A 112 4.31 -10.64 13.54
CA ILE A 112 4.38 -9.37 14.26
C ILE A 112 5.80 -9.15 14.77
N THR A 113 6.45 -8.08 14.31
CA THR A 113 7.81 -7.72 14.74
C THR A 113 7.94 -6.25 15.08
N GLY A 114 8.63 -5.95 16.18
CA GLY A 114 9.10 -4.60 16.49
C GLY A 114 10.44 -4.25 15.84
N TRP A 115 11.00 -5.15 15.03
CA TRP A 115 12.29 -5.04 14.35
C TRP A 115 12.10 -5.27 12.84
N PRO A 116 11.53 -4.29 12.12
CA PRO A 116 11.24 -4.42 10.69
C PRO A 116 12.48 -4.65 9.81
N GLY A 117 13.66 -4.16 10.24
CA GLY A 117 14.93 -4.43 9.58
C GLY A 117 15.68 -5.65 10.12
N GLY A 118 15.05 -6.47 10.96
CA GLY A 118 15.67 -7.59 11.65
C GLY A 118 16.46 -7.18 12.89
N LYS A 119 16.50 -8.06 13.90
CA LYS A 119 17.17 -7.79 15.18
C LYS A 119 18.58 -8.38 15.20
N PRO A 120 19.66 -7.60 15.26
CA PRO A 120 21.02 -8.14 15.34
C PRO A 120 21.23 -8.87 16.67
N ASN A 121 22.10 -9.89 16.67
CA ASN A 121 22.51 -10.66 17.86
C ASN A 121 21.35 -11.33 18.61
N ALA A 122 20.28 -11.68 17.89
CA ALA A 122 19.15 -12.42 18.43
C ALA A 122 18.75 -13.52 17.44
N ASP A 123 18.13 -14.58 17.96
CA ASP A 123 17.52 -15.61 17.13
C ASP A 123 16.38 -14.99 16.29
N ASP A 124 16.47 -15.24 14.99
CA ASP A 124 15.56 -14.79 13.94
C ASP A 124 14.85 -15.95 13.23
N THR A 125 14.97 -17.19 13.74
CA THR A 125 14.34 -18.41 13.17
C THR A 125 12.86 -18.23 12.82
N TYR A 126 12.13 -17.47 13.64
CA TYR A 126 10.69 -17.22 13.48
C TYR A 126 10.34 -15.75 13.23
N ARG A 127 11.31 -14.91 12.87
CA ARG A 127 11.06 -13.50 12.57
C ARG A 127 10.78 -13.30 11.08
N PRO A 128 9.95 -12.31 10.71
CA PRO A 128 9.65 -12.06 9.30
C PRO A 128 10.89 -11.63 8.49
N GLU A 129 11.81 -10.93 9.14
CA GLU A 129 13.03 -10.40 8.53
C GLU A 129 14.28 -10.91 9.25
N ARG A 130 15.31 -11.24 8.45
CA ARG A 130 16.60 -11.77 8.91
C ARG A 130 17.42 -10.74 9.68
N ALA A 131 18.22 -11.17 10.63
CA ALA A 131 19.08 -10.32 11.45
C ALA A 131 20.22 -9.69 10.64
N THR A 132 20.84 -10.44 9.73
CA THR A 132 22.00 -10.00 8.94
C THR A 132 21.68 -9.81 7.46
N PRO A 133 22.21 -8.78 6.78
CA PRO A 133 23.17 -7.80 7.28
C PRO A 133 22.52 -6.75 8.21
N PHE A 134 23.37 -6.09 9.00
CA PHE A 134 23.01 -4.97 9.86
C PHE A 134 24.15 -3.93 9.87
N PRO A 135 23.88 -2.63 9.62
CA PRO A 135 22.59 -2.06 9.26
C PRO A 135 22.12 -2.51 7.87
N LYS A 136 20.81 -2.39 7.62
CA LYS A 136 20.22 -2.61 6.29
C LYS A 136 20.09 -1.29 5.57
N LYS A 137 20.20 -1.36 4.25
CA LYS A 137 19.85 -0.29 3.30
C LYS A 137 18.41 -0.53 2.87
N VAL A 138 17.56 0.45 3.04
CA VAL A 138 16.13 0.33 2.84
C VAL A 138 15.67 1.42 1.89
N ILE A 139 14.85 1.08 0.91
CA ILE A 139 14.11 2.06 0.12
C ILE A 139 12.63 1.87 0.37
N VAL A 140 11.95 2.96 0.72
CA VAL A 140 10.50 3.05 0.75
C VAL A 140 10.04 3.82 -0.47
N PHE A 141 9.39 3.13 -1.42
CA PHE A 141 8.74 3.79 -2.54
C PHE A 141 7.35 4.26 -2.11
N SER A 142 7.09 5.53 -2.32
CA SER A 142 5.84 6.20 -1.96
C SER A 142 5.19 6.73 -3.24
N PRO A 143 4.03 6.19 -3.66
CA PRO A 143 3.36 6.64 -4.88
C PRO A 143 3.11 8.14 -4.87
N HIS A 144 2.52 8.67 -3.80
CA HIS A 144 2.36 10.10 -3.55
C HIS A 144 3.20 10.57 -2.35
N PRO A 145 3.45 11.89 -2.22
CA PRO A 145 4.20 12.44 -1.08
C PRO A 145 3.49 12.41 0.29
N ASP A 146 2.98 11.28 0.74
CA ASP A 146 2.31 11.09 2.04
C ASP A 146 1.99 9.62 2.34
N ASP A 147 1.87 8.80 1.29
CA ASP A 147 1.60 7.37 1.38
C ASP A 147 2.59 6.65 2.31
N ASP A 148 3.88 6.98 2.29
CA ASP A 148 4.90 6.47 3.20
C ASP A 148 4.54 6.71 4.68
N VAL A 149 4.14 7.94 5.01
CA VAL A 149 3.79 8.34 6.38
C VAL A 149 2.49 7.69 6.84
N ILE A 150 1.45 7.74 5.99
CA ILE A 150 0.12 7.21 6.31
C ILE A 150 0.18 5.69 6.50
N SER A 151 0.88 5.00 5.60
CA SER A 151 0.84 3.54 5.51
C SER A 151 1.85 2.87 6.43
N MET A 152 3.03 3.47 6.56
CA MET A 152 4.16 2.81 7.22
C MET A 152 5.05 3.76 8.03
N GLY A 153 4.56 4.94 8.43
CA GLY A 153 5.33 5.90 9.23
C GLY A 153 5.88 5.31 10.54
N GLY A 154 5.12 4.43 11.20
CA GLY A 154 5.59 3.70 12.38
C GLY A 154 6.76 2.75 12.08
N THR A 155 6.72 2.06 10.94
CA THR A 155 7.79 1.18 10.46
C THR A 155 9.03 1.97 10.07
N ILE A 156 8.86 3.08 9.33
CA ILE A 156 9.95 4.00 8.97
C ILE A 156 10.67 4.49 10.23
N ARG A 157 9.91 5.00 11.22
CA ARG A 157 10.49 5.47 12.47
C ARG A 157 11.28 4.38 13.19
N ARG A 158 10.77 3.14 13.20
CA ARG A 158 11.47 1.99 13.79
C ARG A 158 12.76 1.64 13.05
N LEU A 159 12.74 1.64 11.72
CA LEU A 159 13.95 1.40 10.91
C LEU A 159 15.03 2.44 11.22
N VAL A 160 14.68 3.72 11.26
CA VAL A 160 15.63 4.80 11.59
C VAL A 160 16.15 4.66 13.03
N GLN A 161 15.26 4.47 14.01
CA GLN A 161 15.66 4.28 15.43
C GLN A 161 16.53 3.03 15.65
N GLN A 162 16.43 2.04 14.76
CA GLN A 162 17.26 0.83 14.77
C GLN A 162 18.54 1.00 13.94
N ASN A 163 18.88 2.23 13.52
CA ASN A 163 20.07 2.60 12.78
C ASN A 163 20.18 1.95 11.39
N HIS A 164 19.05 1.62 10.76
CA HIS A 164 19.05 1.25 9.34
C HIS A 164 19.25 2.48 8.48
N ASP A 165 19.87 2.28 7.32
CA ASP A 165 20.06 3.30 6.29
C ASP A 165 18.80 3.40 5.43
N VAL A 166 17.93 4.37 5.75
CA VAL A 166 16.59 4.49 5.16
C VAL A 166 16.58 5.59 4.10
N HIS A 167 16.08 5.24 2.92
CA HIS A 167 15.76 6.14 1.83
C HIS A 167 14.24 6.15 1.60
N VAL A 168 13.70 7.32 1.24
CA VAL A 168 12.31 7.46 0.79
C VAL A 168 12.32 7.99 -0.63
N ALA A 169 11.62 7.31 -1.52
CA ALA A 169 11.51 7.63 -2.93
C ALA A 169 10.07 7.96 -3.28
N TYR A 170 9.80 9.25 -3.47
CA TYR A 170 8.51 9.74 -3.92
C TYR A 170 8.43 9.59 -5.44
N GLU A 171 7.55 8.70 -5.87
CA GLU A 171 7.45 8.29 -7.27
C GLU A 171 6.76 9.36 -8.12
N THR A 172 5.70 9.97 -7.59
CA THR A 172 4.97 11.04 -8.27
C THR A 172 5.14 12.39 -7.58
N SER A 173 4.89 13.48 -8.31
CA SER A 173 4.97 14.84 -7.77
C SER A 173 3.80 15.20 -6.84
N GLY A 174 2.69 14.46 -6.88
CA GLY A 174 1.46 14.75 -6.13
C GLY A 174 0.81 16.10 -6.50
N ASN A 175 1.25 16.75 -7.58
CA ASN A 175 0.91 18.13 -7.89
C ASN A 175 -0.57 18.35 -8.22
N ILE A 176 -1.28 17.33 -8.72
CA ILE A 176 -2.71 17.45 -9.05
C ILE A 176 -3.62 17.48 -7.80
N ALA A 177 -3.11 17.09 -6.62
CA ALA A 177 -3.89 17.00 -5.39
C ALA A 177 -3.76 18.24 -4.49
N VAL A 178 -2.96 19.23 -4.90
CA VAL A 178 -2.76 20.47 -4.14
C VAL A 178 -3.80 21.50 -4.58
N GLY A 179 -4.48 22.12 -3.61
CA GLY A 179 -5.44 23.19 -3.86
C GLY A 179 -4.82 24.47 -4.42
N ASP A 180 -5.60 25.28 -5.13
CA ASP A 180 -5.15 26.55 -5.70
C ASP A 180 -4.87 27.61 -4.63
N GLU A 181 -5.59 27.54 -3.52
CA GLU A 181 -5.42 28.37 -2.33
C GLU A 181 -4.05 28.18 -1.69
N GLU A 182 -3.50 26.97 -1.72
CA GLU A 182 -2.15 26.69 -1.23
C GLU A 182 -1.09 27.37 -2.09
N VAL A 183 -1.23 27.31 -3.42
CA VAL A 183 -0.36 28.06 -4.33
C VAL A 183 -0.43 29.55 -4.04
N THR A 184 -1.64 30.08 -3.84
CA THR A 184 -1.85 31.49 -3.50
C THR A 184 -1.17 31.86 -2.18
N ARG A 185 -1.33 31.03 -1.15
CA ARG A 185 -0.71 31.20 0.18
C ARG A 185 0.81 31.24 0.10
N PHE A 186 1.43 30.29 -0.59
CA PHE A 186 2.88 30.26 -0.78
C PHE A 186 3.38 31.43 -1.64
N MET A 187 2.66 31.82 -2.68
CA MET A 187 3.03 32.95 -3.52
C MET A 187 2.93 34.29 -2.77
N HIS A 188 1.96 34.45 -1.85
CA HIS A 188 1.91 35.58 -0.93
C HIS A 188 3.17 35.63 -0.05
N PHE A 189 3.56 34.49 0.52
CA PHE A 189 4.76 34.40 1.34
C PHE A 189 6.03 34.75 0.55
N ILE A 190 6.23 34.14 -0.62
CA ILE A 190 7.42 34.36 -1.46
C ILE A 190 7.52 35.82 -1.92
N ASN A 191 6.40 36.42 -2.38
CA ASN A 191 6.40 37.82 -2.79
C ASN A 191 6.59 38.77 -1.59
N GLY A 192 6.02 38.45 -0.42
CA GLY A 192 6.26 39.21 0.81
C GLY A 192 7.72 39.12 1.27
N PHE A 193 8.35 37.95 1.16
CA PHE A 193 9.77 37.76 1.44
C PHE A 193 10.64 38.62 0.50
N ASN A 194 10.34 38.63 -0.81
CA ASN A 194 11.01 39.48 -1.79
C ASN A 194 10.87 40.98 -1.46
N GLN A 195 9.70 41.41 -0.96
CA GLN A 195 9.46 42.79 -0.54
C GLN A 195 10.28 43.18 0.69
N LEU A 196 10.36 42.30 1.69
CA LEU A 196 11.02 42.57 2.97
C LEU A 196 12.54 42.46 2.90
N PHE A 197 13.07 41.48 2.17
CA PHE A 197 14.48 41.10 2.24
C PHE A 197 15.26 41.33 0.94
N ALA A 198 14.57 41.64 -0.16
CA ALA A 198 15.19 41.91 -1.45
C ALA A 198 14.74 43.24 -2.08
N ASP A 199 14.05 44.11 -1.33
CA ASP A 199 13.50 45.40 -1.80
C ASP A 199 12.68 45.29 -3.10
N SER A 200 12.00 44.16 -3.31
CA SER A 200 11.30 43.84 -4.57
C SER A 200 12.18 43.85 -5.82
N LYS A 201 13.51 43.69 -5.68
CA LYS A 201 14.47 43.69 -6.81
C LYS A 201 14.30 42.48 -7.71
N ASP A 202 13.82 41.36 -7.19
CA ASP A 202 13.48 40.21 -8.02
C ASP A 202 12.13 40.43 -8.71
N SER A 203 12.20 40.96 -9.94
CA SER A 203 11.03 41.19 -10.78
C SER A 203 10.37 39.89 -11.26
N ILE A 204 11.07 38.75 -11.27
CA ILE A 204 10.52 37.46 -11.69
C ILE A 204 9.46 37.03 -10.68
N ILE A 205 9.77 37.10 -9.38
CA ILE A 205 8.83 36.78 -8.30
C ILE A 205 7.58 37.65 -8.39
N SER A 206 7.75 38.97 -8.53
CA SER A 206 6.62 39.90 -8.57
C SER A 206 5.77 39.73 -9.84
N ASN A 207 6.37 39.40 -10.98
CA ASN A 207 5.65 39.11 -12.21
C ASN A 207 4.88 37.80 -12.11
N LYS A 208 5.51 36.71 -11.64
CA LYS A 208 4.84 35.41 -11.44
C LYS A 208 3.70 35.50 -10.43
N TYR A 209 3.89 36.25 -9.35
CA TYR A 209 2.82 36.51 -8.38
C TYR A 209 1.59 37.17 -9.03
N LYS A 210 1.78 38.20 -9.86
CA LYS A 210 0.67 38.85 -10.59
C LYS A 210 0.03 37.92 -11.62
N GLU A 211 0.85 37.16 -12.35
CA GLU A 211 0.40 36.20 -13.36
C GLU A 211 -0.50 35.12 -12.75
N ILE A 212 -0.05 34.47 -11.67
CA ILE A 212 -0.79 33.41 -10.98
C ILE A 212 -2.09 33.96 -10.38
N LYS A 213 -2.07 35.14 -9.75
CA LYS A 213 -3.31 35.76 -9.25
C LYS A 213 -4.29 36.08 -10.38
N THR A 214 -3.80 36.56 -11.51
CA THR A 214 -4.64 36.86 -12.68
C THR A 214 -5.23 35.58 -13.29
N PHE A 215 -4.45 34.51 -13.32
CA PHE A 215 -4.90 33.20 -13.77
C PHE A 215 -6.03 32.68 -12.86
N PHE A 216 -5.80 32.58 -11.55
CA PHE A 216 -6.82 32.06 -10.61
C PHE A 216 -8.08 32.94 -10.54
N ALA A 217 -7.97 34.26 -10.74
CA ALA A 217 -9.14 35.13 -10.81
C ALA A 217 -10.04 34.86 -12.04
N LYS A 218 -9.50 34.23 -13.09
CA LYS A 218 -10.22 33.91 -14.33
C LYS A 218 -10.51 32.42 -14.49
N LYS A 219 -9.79 31.56 -13.75
CA LYS A 219 -9.87 30.10 -13.82
C LYS A 219 -11.27 29.64 -13.44
N LYS A 220 -11.85 28.75 -14.26
CA LYS A 220 -13.08 28.01 -13.97
C LYS A 220 -12.73 26.61 -13.44
N GLU A 221 -13.67 25.96 -12.78
CA GLU A 221 -13.47 24.60 -12.24
C GLU A 221 -13.03 23.57 -13.29
N SER A 222 -13.42 23.74 -14.55
CA SER A 222 -13.05 22.86 -15.67
C SER A 222 -11.67 23.16 -16.27
N ASP A 223 -11.05 24.28 -15.92
CA ASP A 223 -9.79 24.72 -16.53
C ASP A 223 -8.61 24.00 -15.88
N PHE A 224 -7.68 23.54 -16.71
CA PHE A 224 -6.45 22.88 -16.25
C PHE A 224 -5.43 23.89 -15.75
N ASP A 225 -4.64 23.47 -14.76
CA ASP A 225 -3.50 24.25 -14.29
C ASP A 225 -2.43 24.39 -15.37
N THR A 226 -1.74 25.53 -15.37
CA THR A 226 -0.55 25.72 -16.20
C THR A 226 0.61 24.88 -15.67
N ARG A 227 1.63 24.64 -16.51
CA ARG A 227 2.82 23.90 -16.08
C ARG A 227 3.53 24.56 -14.89
N ASP A 228 3.54 25.88 -14.83
CA ASP A 228 4.12 26.62 -13.72
C ASP A 228 3.37 26.39 -12.41
N ILE A 229 2.03 26.39 -12.44
CA ILE A 229 1.21 26.12 -11.27
C ILE A 229 1.41 24.69 -10.78
N LEU A 230 1.40 23.70 -11.69
CA LEU A 230 1.71 22.31 -11.36
C LEU A 230 3.11 22.15 -10.76
N THR A 231 4.09 22.92 -11.25
CA THR A 231 5.45 22.92 -10.71
C THR A 231 5.48 23.46 -9.28
N ILE A 232 4.76 24.56 -9.00
CA ILE A 232 4.65 25.12 -7.65
C ILE A 232 3.91 24.16 -6.72
N LYS A 233 2.80 23.56 -7.16
CA LYS A 233 2.06 22.55 -6.41
C LYS A 233 2.95 21.36 -6.04
N GLY A 234 3.73 20.86 -7.01
CA GLY A 234 4.74 19.83 -6.74
C GLY A 234 5.77 20.30 -5.71
N LEU A 235 6.29 21.53 -5.82
CA LEU A 235 7.26 22.07 -4.86
C LEU A 235 6.71 22.15 -3.43
N ILE A 236 5.44 22.49 -3.25
CA ILE A 236 4.75 22.49 -1.95
C ILE A 236 4.79 21.08 -1.34
N ARG A 237 4.34 20.07 -2.10
CA ARG A 237 4.36 18.66 -1.69
C ARG A 237 5.76 18.16 -1.35
N ARG A 238 6.79 18.56 -2.12
CA ARG A 238 8.19 18.24 -1.80
C ARG A 238 8.66 18.89 -0.50
N GLY A 239 8.17 20.09 -0.17
CA GLY A 239 8.44 20.74 1.11
C GLY A 239 7.89 19.94 2.28
N GLU A 240 6.62 19.54 2.19
CA GLU A 240 5.94 18.69 3.18
C GLU A 240 6.66 17.36 3.39
N ALA A 241 6.98 16.67 2.29
CA ALA A 241 7.68 15.40 2.28
C ALA A 241 9.07 15.49 2.95
N ARG A 242 9.84 16.54 2.64
CA ARG A 242 11.14 16.78 3.29
C ARG A 242 11.00 17.01 4.78
N ILE A 243 9.97 17.73 5.21
CA ILE A 243 9.70 17.95 6.65
C ILE A 243 9.38 16.62 7.33
N ALA A 244 8.52 15.79 6.72
CA ALA A 244 8.17 14.47 7.25
C ALA A 244 9.40 13.54 7.36
N CYS A 245 10.27 13.53 6.34
CA CYS A 245 11.53 12.80 6.37
C CYS A 245 12.48 13.32 7.46
N THR A 246 12.65 14.65 7.55
CA THR A 246 13.52 15.29 8.55
C THR A 246 13.03 15.00 9.98
N TYR A 247 11.71 15.01 10.20
CA TYR A 247 11.10 14.64 11.49
C TYR A 247 11.45 13.20 11.89
N ASN A 248 11.59 12.30 10.92
CA ASN A 248 12.01 10.92 11.16
C ASN A 248 13.53 10.74 11.24
N GLU A 249 14.33 11.81 11.14
CA GLU A 249 15.80 11.80 11.09
C GLU A 249 16.38 11.15 9.83
N ILE A 250 15.64 11.20 8.71
CA ILE A 250 16.12 10.76 7.39
C ILE A 250 16.92 11.90 6.73
N PRO A 251 18.19 11.67 6.35
CA PRO A 251 19.00 12.67 5.65
C PRO A 251 18.37 13.16 4.34
N LEU A 252 18.54 14.45 4.01
CA LEU A 252 17.91 15.02 2.80
C LEU A 252 18.45 14.43 1.48
N ASP A 253 19.67 13.92 1.46
CA ASP A 253 20.25 13.19 0.32
C ASP A 253 19.72 11.75 0.20
N HIS A 254 18.93 11.29 1.18
CA HIS A 254 18.19 10.03 1.16
C HIS A 254 16.71 10.22 0.78
N VAL A 255 16.31 11.47 0.49
CA VAL A 255 14.96 11.81 0.00
C VAL A 255 15.00 12.01 -1.51
N HIS A 256 14.36 11.10 -2.26
CA HIS A 256 14.38 11.09 -3.72
C HIS A 256 13.02 11.50 -4.26
N PHE A 257 13.00 12.41 -5.24
CA PHE A 257 11.81 12.76 -6.00
C PHE A 257 12.04 12.29 -7.43
N LEU A 258 11.30 11.25 -7.83
CA LEU A 258 11.52 10.56 -9.11
C LEU A 258 10.78 11.23 -10.27
N ASP A 259 9.66 11.91 -9.98
CA ASP A 259 8.82 12.57 -10.97
C ASP A 259 8.49 11.65 -12.17
N LEU A 260 7.97 10.45 -11.87
CA LEU A 260 7.74 9.42 -12.89
C LEU A 260 6.89 9.99 -14.05
N PRO A 261 7.41 9.93 -15.29
CA PRO A 261 6.79 10.55 -16.47
C PRO A 261 5.30 10.26 -16.65
N PHE A 262 4.83 9.07 -16.28
CA PHE A 262 3.43 8.70 -16.45
C PHE A 262 2.45 9.63 -15.70
N TYR A 263 2.90 10.23 -14.59
CA TYR A 263 2.08 11.08 -13.74
C TYR A 263 2.01 12.53 -14.20
N GLU A 264 3.00 12.98 -14.99
CA GLU A 264 3.21 14.37 -15.37
C GLU A 264 2.29 14.86 -16.51
N SER A 265 1.09 14.26 -16.64
CA SER A 265 0.08 14.63 -17.63
C SER A 265 -0.58 15.98 -17.36
N GLY A 266 -0.53 16.46 -16.11
CA GLY A 266 -1.28 17.62 -15.63
C GLY A 266 -2.79 17.41 -15.53
N LYS A 267 -3.25 16.15 -15.61
CA LYS A 267 -4.67 15.76 -15.59
C LYS A 267 -4.92 14.66 -14.55
N ILE A 268 -6.20 14.43 -14.24
CA ILE A 268 -6.65 13.29 -13.42
C ILE A 268 -6.23 11.99 -14.12
N GLU A 269 -6.51 11.89 -15.42
CA GLU A 269 -6.06 10.76 -16.23
C GLU A 269 -4.53 10.80 -16.41
N LYS A 270 -3.90 9.67 -16.10
CA LYS A 270 -2.45 9.49 -16.17
C LYS A 270 -2.04 8.92 -17.51
N LEU A 271 -0.84 9.29 -17.98
CA LEU A 271 -0.27 8.68 -19.18
C LEU A 271 -0.04 7.17 -18.95
N PRO A 272 0.08 6.38 -20.03
CA PRO A 272 0.59 5.02 -19.92
C PRO A 272 1.99 5.01 -19.29
N MET A 273 2.26 4.01 -18.45
CA MET A 273 3.62 3.75 -17.96
C MET A 273 4.50 3.28 -19.13
N THR A 274 5.75 3.74 -19.16
CA THR A 274 6.71 3.44 -20.22
C THR A 274 8.05 2.99 -19.64
N GLU A 275 8.98 2.58 -20.51
CA GLU A 275 10.34 2.22 -20.12
C GLU A 275 11.10 3.37 -19.46
N LYS A 276 10.76 4.63 -19.77
CA LYS A 276 11.36 5.80 -19.11
C LYS A 276 11.07 5.84 -17.61
N ASP A 277 9.87 5.43 -17.21
CA ASP A 277 9.50 5.33 -15.79
C ASP A 277 10.36 4.27 -15.08
N VAL A 278 10.55 3.13 -15.75
CA VAL A 278 11.36 2.00 -15.27
C VAL A 278 12.84 2.41 -15.12
N GLU A 279 13.39 3.13 -16.10
CA GLU A 279 14.78 3.60 -16.07
C GLU A 279 15.08 4.54 -14.90
N VAL A 280 14.14 5.43 -14.56
CA VAL A 280 14.28 6.33 -13.41
C VAL A 280 14.35 5.55 -12.10
N VAL A 281 13.45 4.59 -11.91
CA VAL A 281 13.46 3.72 -10.72
C VAL A 281 14.73 2.88 -10.68
N ARG A 282 15.11 2.28 -11.81
CA ARG A 282 16.30 1.44 -11.94
C ARG A 282 17.57 2.20 -11.59
N ALA A 283 17.71 3.46 -12.01
CA ALA A 283 18.85 4.29 -11.67
C ALA A 283 18.99 4.48 -10.15
N LEU A 284 17.87 4.66 -9.43
CA LEU A 284 17.89 4.74 -7.96
C LEU A 284 18.29 3.39 -7.34
N LEU A 285 17.71 2.28 -7.81
CA LEU A 285 18.03 0.94 -7.33
C LEU A 285 19.52 0.61 -7.50
N GLN A 286 20.12 0.95 -8.65
CA GLN A 286 21.55 0.76 -8.91
C GLN A 286 22.44 1.59 -8.00
N LYS A 287 22.02 2.82 -7.67
CA LYS A 287 22.74 3.72 -6.77
C LYS A 287 22.72 3.19 -5.32
N VAL A 288 21.57 2.74 -4.84
CA VAL A 288 21.38 2.37 -3.43
C VAL A 288 21.71 0.90 -3.17
N GLN A 289 21.37 -0.02 -4.08
CA GLN A 289 21.47 -1.47 -3.92
C GLN A 289 20.89 -1.94 -2.57
N PRO A 290 19.57 -1.79 -2.36
CA PRO A 290 18.94 -2.00 -1.07
C PRO A 290 18.89 -3.48 -0.65
N HIS A 291 18.84 -3.69 0.67
CA HIS A 291 18.54 -4.99 1.27
C HIS A 291 17.03 -5.17 1.49
N GLN A 292 16.28 -4.07 1.59
CA GLN A 292 14.82 -4.06 1.69
C GLN A 292 14.22 -3.00 0.77
N ILE A 293 13.16 -3.37 0.08
CA ILE A 293 12.33 -2.49 -0.73
C ILE A 293 10.91 -2.57 -0.19
N TYR A 294 10.28 -1.43 0.07
CA TYR A 294 8.87 -1.33 0.41
C TYR A 294 8.13 -0.66 -0.75
N VAL A 295 7.02 -1.27 -1.19
CA VAL A 295 6.14 -0.75 -2.24
C VAL A 295 4.68 -0.81 -1.82
N ALA A 296 3.83 -0.01 -2.43
CA ALA A 296 2.39 -0.06 -2.19
C ALA A 296 1.79 -1.38 -2.69
N GLY A 297 0.96 -2.03 -1.86
CA GLY A 297 0.20 -3.25 -2.15
C GLY A 297 -1.26 -2.98 -2.52
N ASP A 298 -1.69 -1.72 -2.48
CA ASP A 298 -3.06 -1.29 -2.80
C ASP A 298 -3.28 -1.21 -4.31
N LEU A 299 -3.34 -2.36 -4.98
CA LEU A 299 -3.49 -2.44 -6.43
C LEU A 299 -4.92 -2.09 -6.92
N ALA A 300 -5.85 -1.85 -5.98
CA ALA A 300 -7.23 -1.46 -6.25
C ALA A 300 -7.47 0.05 -6.09
N ASP A 301 -6.41 0.88 -6.13
CA ASP A 301 -6.57 2.33 -5.99
C ASP A 301 -7.51 2.89 -7.08
N PRO A 302 -8.41 3.82 -6.74
CA PRO A 302 -9.43 4.31 -7.67
C PRO A 302 -8.83 5.08 -8.86
N HIS A 303 -7.56 5.50 -8.75
CA HIS A 303 -6.87 6.34 -9.72
C HIS A 303 -5.78 5.60 -10.51
N GLY A 304 -5.53 4.31 -10.25
CA GLY A 304 -4.55 3.49 -10.95
C GLY A 304 -3.08 3.88 -10.72
N THR A 305 -2.78 4.83 -9.83
CA THR A 305 -1.44 5.38 -9.64
C THR A 305 -0.58 4.43 -8.82
N HIS A 306 -1.11 3.88 -7.72
CA HIS A 306 -0.37 2.96 -6.85
C HIS A 306 0.06 1.70 -7.60
N LYS A 307 -0.83 1.18 -8.46
CA LYS A 307 -0.52 0.06 -9.34
C LYS A 307 0.61 0.38 -10.32
N LYS A 308 0.54 1.53 -11.03
CA LYS A 308 1.58 1.92 -12.01
C LYS A 308 2.94 2.13 -11.36
N CYS A 309 2.98 2.77 -10.19
CA CYS A 309 4.17 2.91 -9.36
C CYS A 309 4.80 1.55 -9.02
N THR A 310 4.00 0.65 -8.45
CA THR A 310 4.44 -0.70 -8.10
C THR A 310 4.92 -1.49 -9.31
N ASP A 311 4.21 -1.41 -10.43
CA ASP A 311 4.59 -2.05 -11.70
C ASP A 311 5.95 -1.51 -12.21
N ALA A 312 6.23 -0.20 -12.05
CA ALA A 312 7.51 0.40 -12.44
C ALA A 312 8.67 -0.13 -11.59
N VAL A 313 8.47 -0.26 -10.27
CA VAL A 313 9.47 -0.85 -9.35
C VAL A 313 9.73 -2.31 -9.68
N LEU A 314 8.68 -3.11 -9.87
CA LEU A 314 8.82 -4.53 -10.22
C LEU A 314 9.49 -4.73 -11.58
N ALA A 315 9.15 -3.92 -12.58
CA ALA A 315 9.81 -3.93 -13.89
C ALA A 315 11.29 -3.57 -13.77
N ALA A 316 11.66 -2.57 -12.95
CA ALA A 316 13.06 -2.21 -12.73
C ALA A 316 13.86 -3.34 -12.06
N ILE A 317 13.23 -4.06 -11.13
CA ILE A 317 13.82 -5.24 -10.48
C ILE A 317 14.01 -6.39 -11.47
N ASP A 318 13.03 -6.63 -12.36
CA ASP A 318 13.16 -7.63 -13.42
C ASP A 318 14.31 -7.31 -14.38
N GLU A 319 14.52 -6.04 -14.73
CA GLU A 319 15.66 -5.60 -15.53
C GLU A 319 17.02 -5.80 -14.81
N GLU A 320 17.08 -5.51 -13.51
CA GLU A 320 18.28 -5.80 -12.70
C GLU A 320 18.56 -7.30 -12.58
N LYS A 321 17.50 -8.12 -12.47
CA LYS A 321 17.62 -9.58 -12.46
C LYS A 321 18.15 -10.10 -13.78
N LYS A 322 17.65 -9.61 -14.92
CA LYS A 322 18.17 -9.94 -16.27
C LYS A 322 19.62 -9.52 -16.43
N ALA A 323 20.02 -8.41 -15.82
CA ALA A 323 21.40 -7.93 -15.81
C ALA A 323 22.34 -8.72 -14.88
N GLY A 324 21.82 -9.69 -14.11
CA GLY A 324 22.62 -10.50 -13.19
C GLY A 324 23.04 -9.74 -11.92
N ALA A 325 22.23 -8.79 -11.46
CA ALA A 325 22.53 -7.99 -10.27
C ALA A 325 22.61 -8.86 -9.00
N GLU A 326 23.84 -9.07 -8.51
CA GLU A 326 24.13 -9.93 -7.35
C GLU A 326 23.47 -9.45 -6.04
N TRP A 327 23.31 -8.13 -5.87
CA TRP A 327 22.68 -7.53 -4.69
C TRP A 327 21.24 -7.98 -4.48
N LEU A 328 20.52 -8.36 -5.56
CA LEU A 328 19.14 -8.87 -5.48
C LEU A 328 19.03 -10.17 -4.68
N LYS A 329 20.10 -10.98 -4.60
CA LYS A 329 20.09 -12.23 -3.80
C LYS A 329 19.81 -11.95 -2.33
N ASP A 330 20.24 -10.80 -1.85
CA ASP A 330 20.05 -10.34 -0.48
C ASP A 330 19.02 -9.19 -0.37
N CYS A 331 18.21 -8.95 -1.40
CA CYS A 331 17.11 -7.99 -1.33
C CYS A 331 15.78 -8.70 -0.97
N ARG A 332 14.96 -8.07 -0.14
CA ARG A 332 13.58 -8.49 0.15
C ARG A 332 12.61 -7.38 -0.20
N ILE A 333 11.51 -7.73 -0.87
CA ILE A 333 10.46 -6.79 -1.25
C ILE A 333 9.28 -7.01 -0.32
N TRP A 334 8.85 -5.94 0.33
CA TRP A 334 7.72 -5.89 1.24
C TRP A 334 6.63 -5.02 0.61
N MET A 335 5.38 -5.40 0.81
CA MET A 335 4.22 -4.61 0.40
C MET A 335 3.56 -4.01 1.62
N TYR A 336 3.21 -2.73 1.56
CA TYR A 336 2.40 -2.06 2.57
C TYR A 336 1.04 -1.71 1.99
N ARG A 337 0.00 -1.62 2.83
CA ARG A 337 -1.29 -1.05 2.40
C ARG A 337 -1.43 0.37 2.93
N GLY A 338 -2.04 1.23 2.13
CA GLY A 338 -2.35 2.60 2.45
C GLY A 338 -3.81 2.79 2.88
N ALA A 339 -4.30 4.02 2.73
CA ALA A 339 -5.57 4.45 3.32
C ALA A 339 -6.82 3.75 2.74
N TRP A 340 -6.70 3.01 1.65
CA TRP A 340 -7.84 2.50 0.89
C TRP A 340 -8.26 1.08 1.30
N ALA A 341 -7.36 0.30 1.89
CA ALA A 341 -7.65 -1.08 2.26
C ALA A 341 -6.77 -1.54 3.43
N GLU A 342 -7.34 -2.24 4.40
CA GLU A 342 -6.57 -2.89 5.46
C GLU A 342 -6.16 -4.31 5.05
N TRP A 343 -5.17 -4.87 5.74
CA TRP A 343 -4.87 -6.31 5.62
C TRP A 343 -5.89 -7.08 6.46
N GLU A 344 -6.64 -7.95 5.80
CA GLU A 344 -7.46 -8.93 6.51
C GLU A 344 -6.55 -9.91 7.26
N ILE A 345 -7.06 -10.43 8.38
CA ILE A 345 -6.36 -11.44 9.18
C ILE A 345 -6.44 -12.82 8.50
N GLU A 346 -7.42 -13.01 7.60
CA GLU A 346 -7.71 -14.27 6.89
C GLU A 346 -6.84 -14.56 5.65
#